data_AF-A0A970ZRD5-F1
#
_entry.id   AF-A0A970ZRD5-F1
#
_cell.length_a   1.000
_cell.length_b   1.000
_cell.length_c   1.000
_cell.angle_alpha   90.00
_cell.angle_beta   90.00
_cell.angle_gamma   90.00
#
_symmetry.space_group_name_H-M   'P 1'
#
loop_
_entity.id
_entity.type
_entity.pdbx_description
1 polymer ?
#
loop_
_entity_poly.entity_id
_entity_poly.type
_entity_poly.pdbx_seq_one_letter_code
_entity_poly.pdbx_strand_id
1 'polypeptide(L)'
;MEEDANLPVGVTRGRLRRVFTGLLLCLLSAGGTSLAADGELGQKGEDLRQKYQSASSEIHAKFEKDRSDLGGKFVGALQKLEAELQQKGELDALIEVRRERELFAGSGTLSSDGPPELARIRTVYETSRVPIDTGERAAVLRLMEAYLRQLEALQTELTHAGEIETAIAIKSEGERIQRGIEEATPPASAPGPAPITTDVPAGFAAIPSMTHAPTGDDIFPSNHWPAQVALPPGNYKIERTRQIGEQLRELLLPPGSAFRGADDRARWLIGKGAVLVAREAKFDGFTLLGDLSTRLFFEQCEFKDMNVGKGGGWFGGRFMSRWQFRDCRIAGSFIEKWNSKHFGLQMVNCHVERVEFPSIEYEKDDEPSEVAGQDWAMVRNTHFRKCVIPVSVLSLLDDCTFEECRFIDDPVPLVFASKITRTLHLADCRWDIKALPAEFVVERKEMR
;
A
#
# COMPACT_ATOMS: atom_id res chain seq x y z
N MET A 1 -58.99 -17.10 -3.63
CA MET A 1 -59.54 -15.90 -3.00
C MET A 1 -58.89 -15.80 -1.63
N GLU A 2 -57.58 -15.54 -1.58
CA GLU A 2 -56.96 -14.20 -1.72
C GLU A 2 -57.44 -13.24 -0.63
N GLU A 3 -56.59 -13.01 0.36
CA GLU A 3 -56.28 -11.63 0.73
C GLU A 3 -54.83 -11.57 1.24
N ASP A 4 -54.06 -10.75 0.54
CA ASP A 4 -52.63 -10.49 0.65
C ASP A 4 -52.38 -9.14 1.37
N ALA A 5 -51.12 -8.95 1.76
CA ALA A 5 -50.42 -7.68 1.97
C ALA A 5 -50.62 -6.87 3.27
N ASN A 6 -49.63 -6.93 4.18
CA ASN A 6 -48.57 -5.89 4.27
C ASN A 6 -47.71 -6.08 5.52
N LEU A 7 -46.44 -6.47 5.34
CA LEU A 7 -45.38 -6.24 6.33
C LEU A 7 -44.17 -5.60 5.63
N PRO A 8 -43.56 -4.54 6.20
CA PRO A 8 -42.47 -3.83 5.58
C PRO A 8 -41.16 -4.62 5.69
N VAL A 9 -40.48 -4.70 4.54
CA VAL A 9 -39.12 -5.21 4.38
C VAL A 9 -38.15 -4.21 4.99
N GLY A 10 -37.30 -4.66 5.92
CA GLY A 10 -36.00 -3.99 6.13
C GLY A 10 -35.45 -3.98 7.54
N VAL A 11 -35.09 -5.13 8.14
CA VAL A 11 -34.06 -5.18 9.20
C VAL A 11 -33.38 -6.56 9.23
N THR A 12 -32.53 -6.90 8.25
CA THR A 12 -31.66 -8.10 8.34
C THR A 12 -30.35 -7.95 7.57
N ARG A 13 -29.51 -6.96 7.89
CA ARG A 13 -28.11 -6.92 7.39
C ARG A 13 -27.03 -6.56 8.42
N GLY A 14 -27.35 -6.59 9.72
CA GLY A 14 -26.41 -6.14 10.77
C GLY A 14 -25.59 -7.21 11.51
N ARG A 15 -25.85 -8.52 11.34
CA ARG A 15 -25.29 -9.55 12.25
C ARG A 15 -24.20 -10.47 11.69
N LEU A 16 -23.82 -10.40 10.42
CA LEU A 16 -22.86 -11.36 9.84
C LEU A 16 -21.37 -10.96 9.86
N ARG A 17 -20.99 -9.74 10.27
CA ARG A 17 -19.58 -9.30 10.18
C ARG A 17 -18.69 -9.59 11.40
N ARG A 18 -19.25 -10.01 12.54
CA ARG A 18 -18.46 -10.39 13.73
C ARG A 18 -18.06 -11.87 13.79
N VAL A 19 -18.53 -12.69 12.84
CA VAL A 19 -18.23 -14.13 12.83
C VAL A 19 -16.84 -14.42 12.26
N PHE A 20 -16.31 -13.59 11.36
CA PHE A 20 -15.04 -13.89 10.67
C PHE A 20 -13.78 -13.70 11.52
N THR A 21 -13.76 -12.79 12.49
CA THR A 21 -12.57 -12.57 13.34
C THR A 21 -12.41 -13.64 14.43
N GLY A 22 -13.49 -14.32 14.82
CA GLY A 22 -13.44 -15.44 15.78
C GLY A 22 -13.23 -16.81 15.12
N LEU A 23 -13.64 -16.98 13.85
CA LEU A 23 -13.60 -18.30 13.20
C LEU A 23 -12.19 -18.74 12.82
N LEU A 24 -11.27 -17.81 12.50
CA LEU A 24 -9.89 -18.16 12.14
C LEU A 24 -9.05 -18.54 13.37
N LEU A 25 -9.37 -17.99 14.55
CA LEU A 25 -8.71 -18.34 15.82
C LEU A 25 -9.25 -19.66 16.39
N CYS A 26 -10.54 -19.98 16.17
CA CYS A 26 -11.14 -21.23 16.66
C CYS A 26 -10.77 -22.48 15.83
N LEU A 27 -10.22 -22.32 14.62
CA LEU A 27 -9.64 -23.43 13.85
C LEU A 27 -8.25 -23.86 14.37
N LEU A 28 -7.68 -23.16 15.36
CA LEU A 28 -6.37 -23.46 15.94
C LEU A 28 -6.41 -24.28 17.24
N SER A 29 -7.59 -24.49 17.86
CA SER A 29 -7.66 -25.00 19.24
C SER A 29 -8.37 -26.34 19.45
N ALA A 30 -8.75 -27.08 18.40
CA ALA A 30 -9.37 -28.41 18.58
C ALA A 30 -8.92 -29.40 17.50
N GLY A 31 -7.89 -30.20 17.81
CA GLY A 31 -7.58 -31.40 17.04
C GLY A 31 -6.11 -31.65 16.66
N GLY A 32 -5.14 -30.95 17.27
CA GLY A 32 -3.72 -31.27 17.06
C GLY A 32 -3.36 -32.59 17.72
N THR A 33 -3.48 -33.71 16.99
CA THR A 33 -2.73 -34.92 17.32
C THR A 33 -1.25 -34.55 17.32
N SER A 34 -0.63 -34.57 18.51
CA SER A 34 0.82 -34.38 18.67
C SER A 34 1.53 -35.36 17.73
N LEU A 35 2.32 -34.81 16.79
CA LEU A 35 3.14 -35.58 15.88
C LEU A 35 4.50 -35.82 16.54
N ALA A 36 4.48 -36.44 17.72
CA ALA A 36 5.69 -36.93 18.35
C ALA A 36 6.17 -38.16 17.57
N ALA A 37 6.78 -37.92 16.41
CA ALA A 37 7.54 -38.92 15.69
C ALA A 37 8.97 -38.90 16.27
N ASP A 38 9.43 -40.06 16.75
CA ASP A 38 10.79 -40.26 17.25
C ASP A 38 11.77 -40.21 16.05
N GLY A 39 12.18 -39.00 15.64
CA GLY A 39 13.09 -38.78 14.52
C GLY A 39 13.41 -37.30 14.29
N GLU A 40 14.60 -37.02 13.73
CA GLU A 40 15.08 -35.65 13.44
C GLU A 40 14.13 -34.91 12.47
N LEU A 41 13.57 -35.62 11.48
CA LEU A 41 12.61 -35.06 10.53
C LEU A 41 11.22 -34.82 11.15
N GLY A 42 10.83 -35.63 12.14
CA GLY A 42 9.63 -35.41 12.95
C GLY A 42 9.72 -34.12 13.77
N GLN A 43 10.88 -33.91 14.43
CA GLN A 43 11.17 -32.68 15.16
C GLN A 43 11.13 -31.45 14.24
N LYS A 44 11.68 -31.56 13.02
CA LYS A 44 11.61 -30.49 12.00
C LYS A 44 10.17 -30.09 11.67
N GLY A 45 9.23 -31.03 11.64
CA GLY A 45 7.81 -30.75 11.44
C GLY A 45 7.17 -29.96 12.58
N GLU A 46 7.47 -30.32 13.83
CA GLU A 46 6.97 -29.60 15.01
C GLU A 46 7.59 -28.20 15.12
N ASP A 47 8.88 -28.06 14.81
CA ASP A 47 9.56 -26.76 14.77
C ASP A 47 8.92 -25.82 13.71
N LEU A 48 8.58 -26.35 12.53
CA LEU A 48 7.88 -25.58 11.50
C LEU A 48 6.50 -25.10 11.97
N ARG A 49 5.75 -25.97 12.66
CA ARG A 49 4.45 -25.62 13.25
C ARG A 49 4.58 -24.52 14.29
N GLN A 50 5.55 -24.63 15.20
CA GLN A 50 5.79 -23.62 16.24
C GLN A 50 6.16 -22.28 15.63
N LYS A 51 7.03 -22.27 14.60
CA LYS A 51 7.38 -21.04 13.86
C LYS A 51 6.16 -20.40 13.21
N TYR A 52 5.31 -21.20 12.54
CA TYR A 52 4.07 -20.72 11.95
C TYR A 52 3.13 -20.10 12.99
N GLN A 53 2.95 -20.76 14.14
CA GLN A 53 2.10 -20.26 15.22
C GLN A 53 2.65 -18.97 15.84
N SER A 54 3.96 -18.88 16.08
CA SER A 54 4.61 -17.66 16.58
C SER A 54 4.40 -16.51 15.61
N ALA A 55 4.73 -16.72 14.32
CA ALA A 55 4.58 -15.70 13.29
C ALA A 55 3.12 -15.25 13.12
N SER A 56 2.16 -16.17 13.16
CA SER A 56 0.74 -15.85 13.09
C SER A 56 0.29 -15.00 14.28
N SER A 57 0.76 -15.33 15.49
CA SER A 57 0.47 -14.56 16.71
C SER A 57 1.07 -13.15 16.66
N GLU A 58 2.31 -13.02 16.17
CA GLU A 58 3.00 -11.74 15.98
C GLU A 58 2.27 -10.84 14.97
N ILE A 59 1.82 -11.41 13.84
CA ILE A 59 0.99 -10.70 12.86
C ILE A 59 -0.28 -10.16 13.54
N HIS A 60 -1.03 -11.01 14.25
CA HIS A 60 -2.24 -10.59 14.93
C HIS A 60 -1.97 -9.51 16.00
N ALA A 61 -0.97 -9.70 16.85
CA ALA A 61 -0.60 -8.74 17.89
C ALA A 61 -0.25 -7.36 17.29
N LYS A 62 0.48 -7.36 16.17
CA LYS A 62 0.80 -6.12 15.45
C LYS A 62 -0.45 -5.42 14.94
N PHE A 63 -1.35 -6.12 14.25
CA PHE A 63 -2.54 -5.50 13.67
C PHE A 63 -3.58 -5.11 14.74
N GLU A 64 -3.68 -5.85 15.85
CA GLU A 64 -4.47 -5.44 17.01
C GLU A 64 -3.94 -4.16 17.65
N LYS A 65 -2.62 -4.01 17.77
CA LYS A 65 -2.00 -2.76 18.20
C LYS A 65 -2.35 -1.60 17.25
N ASP A 66 -2.23 -1.81 15.94
CA ASP A 66 -2.58 -0.80 14.94
C ASP A 66 -4.07 -0.39 15.04
N ARG A 67 -4.98 -1.34 15.29
CA ARG A 67 -6.41 -1.07 15.54
C ARG A 67 -6.63 -0.26 16.81
N SER A 68 -5.95 -0.64 17.90
CA SER A 68 -6.03 0.06 19.19
C SER A 68 -5.54 1.51 19.07
N ASP A 69 -4.39 1.72 18.43
CA ASP A 69 -3.82 3.05 18.18
C ASP A 69 -4.76 3.91 17.32
N LEU A 70 -5.36 3.33 16.28
CA LEU A 70 -6.37 4.01 15.47
C LEU A 70 -7.63 4.35 16.29
N GLY A 71 -8.07 3.45 17.16
CA GLY A 71 -9.18 3.68 18.09
C GLY A 71 -8.89 4.83 19.07
N GLY A 72 -7.68 4.89 19.62
CA GLY A 72 -7.23 5.99 20.47
C GLY A 72 -7.25 7.34 19.74
N LYS A 73 -6.78 7.37 18.48
CA LYS A 73 -6.84 8.58 17.63
C LYS A 73 -8.29 9.02 17.37
N PHE A 74 -9.20 8.08 17.14
CA PHE A 74 -10.62 8.37 16.95
C PHE A 74 -11.25 8.99 18.21
N VAL A 75 -11.03 8.38 19.39
CA VAL A 75 -11.51 8.92 20.66
C VAL A 75 -10.94 10.32 20.93
N GLY A 76 -9.65 10.54 20.66
CA GLY A 76 -9.03 11.86 20.79
C GLY A 76 -9.64 12.92 19.86
N ALA A 77 -9.99 12.54 18.62
CA ALA A 77 -10.68 13.43 17.68
C ALA A 77 -12.10 13.80 18.17
N LEU A 78 -12.83 12.83 18.74
CA LEU A 78 -14.15 13.08 19.34
C LEU A 78 -14.04 14.05 20.54
N GLN A 79 -13.08 13.84 21.44
CA GLN A 79 -12.87 14.73 22.59
C GLN A 79 -12.54 16.17 22.17
N LYS A 80 -11.75 16.34 21.10
CA LYS A 80 -11.48 17.66 20.54
C LYS A 80 -12.74 18.32 20.00
N LEU A 81 -13.57 17.57 19.26
CA LEU A 81 -14.85 18.06 18.76
C LEU A 81 -15.81 18.41 19.91
N GLU A 82 -15.85 17.62 20.98
CA GLU A 82 -16.63 17.95 22.19
C GLU A 82 -16.20 19.30 22.78
N ALA A 83 -14.90 19.56 22.92
CA ALA A 83 -14.39 20.81 23.46
C ALA A 83 -14.75 22.01 22.56
N GLU A 84 -14.66 21.85 21.24
CA GLU A 84 -15.03 22.89 20.27
C GLU A 84 -16.54 23.21 20.32
N LEU A 85 -17.40 22.19 20.38
CA LEU A 85 -18.85 22.37 20.47
C LEU A 85 -19.26 22.99 21.82
N GLN A 86 -18.59 22.62 22.91
CA GLN A 86 -18.79 23.23 24.22
C GLN A 86 -18.45 24.72 24.22
N GLN A 87 -17.35 25.13 23.58
CA GLN A 87 -16.98 26.55 23.44
C GLN A 87 -18.00 27.34 22.61
N LYS A 88 -18.61 26.71 21.61
CA LYS A 88 -19.63 27.31 20.74
C LYS A 88 -21.04 27.32 21.36
N GLY A 89 -21.27 26.59 22.44
CA GLY A 89 -22.59 26.44 23.06
C GLY A 89 -23.55 25.55 22.25
N GLU A 90 -23.03 24.65 21.41
CA GLU A 90 -23.85 23.75 20.58
C GLU A 90 -24.20 22.46 21.34
N LEU A 91 -25.22 22.53 22.21
CA LEU A 91 -25.58 21.44 23.13
C LEU A 91 -26.01 20.15 22.42
N ASP A 92 -26.88 20.22 21.41
CA ASP A 92 -27.42 19.02 20.74
C ASP A 92 -26.31 18.24 20.03
N ALA A 93 -25.43 18.94 19.30
CA ALA A 93 -24.28 18.34 18.66
C ALA A 93 -23.31 17.73 19.67
N LEU A 94 -23.08 18.39 20.81
CA LEU A 94 -22.22 17.89 21.88
C LEU A 94 -22.74 16.57 22.48
N ILE A 95 -24.06 16.43 22.66
CA ILE A 95 -24.69 15.21 23.15
C ILE A 95 -24.44 14.04 22.18
N GLU A 96 -24.63 14.26 20.88
CA GLU A 96 -24.41 13.21 19.87
C GLU A 96 -22.93 12.76 19.79
N VAL A 97 -21.98 13.69 19.90
CA VAL A 97 -20.55 13.33 19.92
C VAL A 97 -20.18 12.54 21.18
N ARG A 98 -20.71 12.90 22.35
CA ARG A 98 -20.51 12.13 23.59
C ARG A 98 -21.08 10.72 23.48
N ARG A 99 -22.29 10.60 22.93
CA ARG A 99 -22.94 9.31 22.68
C ARG A 99 -22.10 8.43 21.75
N GLU A 100 -21.53 8.99 20.69
CA GLU A 100 -20.60 8.26 19.81
C GLU A 100 -19.39 7.76 20.59
N ARG A 101 -18.75 8.63 21.38
CA ARG A 101 -17.56 8.27 22.16
C ARG A 101 -17.86 7.13 23.14
N GLU A 102 -18.99 7.18 23.83
CA GLU A 102 -19.44 6.13 24.74
C GLU A 102 -19.76 4.81 24.00
N LEU A 103 -20.47 4.90 22.87
CA LEU A 103 -20.80 3.74 22.04
C LEU A 103 -19.53 3.04 21.52
N PHE A 104 -18.57 3.83 21.06
CA PHE A 104 -17.28 3.34 20.57
C PHE A 104 -16.44 2.75 21.70
N ALA A 105 -16.35 3.41 22.86
CA ALA A 105 -15.61 2.90 24.01
C ALA A 105 -16.20 1.58 24.55
N GLY A 106 -17.52 1.43 24.55
CA GLY A 106 -18.19 0.23 25.06
C GLY A 106 -18.18 -0.96 24.10
N SER A 107 -18.26 -0.71 22.79
CA SER A 107 -18.54 -1.79 21.82
C SER A 107 -17.74 -1.73 20.52
N GLY A 108 -16.94 -0.68 20.32
CA GLY A 108 -16.23 -0.39 19.08
C GLY A 108 -17.13 -0.09 17.88
N THR A 109 -18.44 0.13 18.09
CA THR A 109 -19.37 0.45 17.01
C THR A 109 -19.51 1.95 16.84
N LEU A 110 -19.80 2.35 15.60
CA LEU A 110 -20.07 3.73 15.22
C LEU A 110 -21.59 3.89 14.99
N SER A 111 -22.15 5.04 15.35
CA SER A 111 -23.52 5.38 14.98
C SER A 111 -23.59 5.83 13.51
N SER A 112 -24.78 5.75 12.90
CA SER A 112 -25.04 6.30 11.56
C SER A 112 -25.35 7.80 11.57
N ASP A 113 -25.76 8.33 12.73
CA ASP A 113 -26.40 9.65 12.84
C ASP A 113 -25.51 10.66 13.57
N GLY A 114 -25.70 11.96 13.32
CA GLY A 114 -25.01 13.02 14.04
C GLY A 114 -24.63 14.23 13.16
N PRO A 115 -23.96 15.24 13.75
CA PRO A 115 -23.57 16.44 13.03
C PRO A 115 -22.54 16.15 11.92
N PRO A 116 -22.43 17.02 10.89
CA PRO A 116 -21.54 16.80 9.74
C PRO A 116 -20.07 16.53 10.13
N GLU A 117 -19.54 17.27 11.10
CA GLU A 117 -18.19 17.06 11.63
C GLU A 117 -17.99 15.65 12.21
N LEU A 118 -19.00 15.09 12.88
CA LEU A 118 -18.95 13.74 13.43
C LEU A 118 -18.92 12.69 12.31
N ALA A 119 -19.76 12.85 11.29
CA ALA A 119 -19.75 11.98 10.10
C ALA A 119 -18.38 12.00 9.41
N ARG A 120 -17.75 13.17 9.32
CA ARG A 120 -16.39 13.30 8.76
C ARG A 120 -15.36 12.53 9.58
N ILE A 121 -15.38 12.62 10.91
CA ILE A 121 -14.46 11.88 11.78
C ILE A 121 -14.67 10.37 11.62
N ARG A 122 -15.92 9.89 11.54
CA ARG A 122 -16.23 8.47 11.27
C ARG A 122 -15.65 7.99 9.95
N THR A 123 -15.89 8.72 8.86
CA THR A 123 -15.38 8.36 7.54
C THR A 123 -13.86 8.23 7.55
N VAL A 124 -13.15 9.13 8.25
CA VAL A 124 -11.69 9.05 8.38
C VAL A 124 -11.27 7.79 9.14
N TYR A 125 -11.93 7.47 10.25
CA TYR A 125 -11.64 6.26 11.01
C TYR A 125 -11.90 4.99 10.20
N GLU A 126 -13.07 4.87 9.57
CA GLU A 126 -13.44 3.71 8.75
C GLU A 126 -12.49 3.51 7.57
N THR A 127 -12.17 4.58 6.86
CA THR A 127 -11.23 4.54 5.72
C THR A 127 -9.83 4.14 6.18
N SER A 128 -9.39 4.63 7.35
CA SER A 128 -8.09 4.29 7.93
C SER A 128 -8.03 2.85 8.46
N ARG A 129 -9.17 2.26 8.82
CA ARG A 129 -9.29 0.89 9.31
C ARG A 129 -9.19 -0.16 8.19
N VAL A 130 -9.72 0.15 7.01
CA VAL A 130 -9.68 -0.76 5.84
C VAL A 130 -8.27 -1.32 5.57
N PRO A 131 -7.20 -0.52 5.41
CA PRO A 131 -5.86 -1.05 5.13
C PRO A 131 -5.28 -1.91 6.26
N ILE A 132 -5.68 -1.67 7.51
CA ILE A 132 -5.28 -2.49 8.67
C ILE A 132 -5.91 -3.88 8.53
N ASP A 133 -7.23 -3.92 8.28
CA ASP A 133 -7.97 -5.18 8.15
C ASP A 133 -7.57 -5.97 6.90
N THR A 134 -7.35 -5.31 5.76
CA THR A 134 -6.86 -5.99 4.54
C THR A 134 -5.40 -6.40 4.66
N GLY A 135 -4.58 -5.62 5.36
CA GLY A 135 -3.16 -5.90 5.58
C GLY A 135 -2.94 -7.14 6.42
N GLU A 136 -3.73 -7.31 7.49
CA GLU A 136 -3.68 -8.52 8.33
C GLU A 136 -4.00 -9.77 7.51
N ARG A 137 -5.09 -9.73 6.73
CA ARG A 137 -5.48 -10.86 5.86
C ARG A 137 -4.38 -11.22 4.86
N ALA A 138 -3.80 -10.22 4.19
CA ALA A 138 -2.73 -10.46 3.23
C ALA A 138 -1.47 -11.04 3.88
N ALA A 139 -1.12 -10.56 5.09
CA ALA A 139 0.03 -11.07 5.84
C ALA A 139 -0.19 -12.53 6.26
N VAL A 140 -1.38 -12.87 6.75
CA VAL A 140 -1.74 -14.25 7.13
C VAL A 140 -1.72 -15.17 5.91
N LEU A 141 -2.30 -14.76 4.77
CA LEU A 141 -2.27 -15.55 3.53
C LEU A 141 -0.84 -15.86 3.07
N ARG A 142 0.05 -14.86 3.05
CA ARG A 142 1.47 -15.07 2.70
C ARG A 142 2.16 -16.03 3.65
N LEU A 143 1.87 -15.94 4.96
CA LEU A 143 2.41 -16.86 5.95
C LEU A 143 1.92 -18.30 5.71
N MET A 144 0.63 -18.47 5.40
CA MET A 144 0.05 -19.78 5.09
C MET A 144 0.67 -20.40 3.83
N GLU A 145 0.84 -19.62 2.76
CA GLU A 145 1.51 -20.08 1.53
C GLU A 145 2.97 -20.47 1.77
N ALA A 146 3.71 -19.69 2.56
CA ALA A 146 5.10 -19.98 2.90
C ALA A 146 5.23 -21.23 3.77
N TYR A 147 4.29 -21.46 4.70
CA TYR A 147 4.25 -22.65 5.53
C TYR A 147 3.88 -23.90 4.70
N LEU A 148 2.91 -23.80 3.79
CA LEU A 148 2.52 -24.89 2.90
C LEU A 148 3.71 -25.40 2.06
N ARG A 149 4.48 -24.51 1.43
CA ARG A 149 5.68 -24.90 0.66
C ARG A 149 6.71 -25.64 1.51
N GLN A 150 6.86 -25.27 2.78
CA GLN A 150 7.78 -25.94 3.70
C GLN A 150 7.27 -27.32 4.12
N LEU A 151 5.96 -27.48 4.28
CA LEU A 151 5.33 -28.78 4.53
C LEU A 151 5.48 -29.73 3.32
N GLU A 152 5.30 -29.24 2.09
CA GLU A 152 5.50 -30.03 0.86
C GLU A 152 6.95 -30.50 0.69
N ALA A 153 7.91 -29.63 1.00
CA ALA A 153 9.32 -29.99 1.00
C ALA A 153 9.63 -31.06 2.05
N LEU A 154 9.14 -30.90 3.29
CA LEU A 154 9.33 -31.86 4.37
C LEU A 154 8.66 -33.21 4.06
N GLN A 155 7.46 -33.20 3.47
CA GLN A 155 6.78 -34.42 3.03
C GLN A 155 7.65 -35.22 2.04
N THR A 156 8.30 -34.53 1.11
CA THR A 156 9.20 -35.14 0.11
C THR A 156 10.42 -35.77 0.78
N GLU A 157 11.06 -35.04 1.70
CA GLU A 157 12.20 -35.54 2.48
C GLU A 157 11.82 -36.80 3.31
N LEU A 158 10.70 -36.75 4.03
CA LEU A 158 10.20 -37.88 4.82
C LEU A 158 9.88 -39.10 3.96
N THR A 159 9.32 -38.89 2.76
CA THR A 159 9.04 -39.97 1.80
C THR A 159 10.34 -40.63 1.32
N HIS A 160 11.38 -39.84 1.01
CA HIS A 160 12.70 -40.38 0.64
C HIS A 160 13.38 -41.12 1.79
N ALA A 161 13.19 -40.67 3.02
CA ALA A 161 13.73 -41.30 4.23
C ALA A 161 12.98 -42.59 4.63
N GLY A 162 11.83 -42.89 3.99
CA GLY A 162 10.99 -44.04 4.33
C GLY A 162 10.12 -43.82 5.57
N GLU A 163 10.05 -42.59 6.09
CA GLU A 163 9.20 -42.20 7.23
C GLU A 163 7.76 -41.92 6.77
N ILE A 164 7.08 -42.96 6.28
CA ILE A 164 5.80 -42.83 5.57
C ILE A 164 4.66 -42.31 6.47
N GLU A 165 4.57 -42.76 7.72
CA GLU A 165 3.52 -42.32 8.66
C GLU A 165 3.64 -40.82 8.98
N THR A 166 4.86 -40.34 9.22
CA THR A 166 5.14 -38.91 9.44
C THR A 166 4.84 -38.11 8.18
N ALA A 167 5.18 -38.62 6.99
CA ALA A 167 4.87 -37.96 5.72
C ALA A 167 3.35 -37.80 5.49
N ILE A 168 2.55 -38.81 5.85
CA ILE A 168 1.07 -38.76 5.79
C ILE A 168 0.54 -37.68 6.71
N ALA A 169 1.08 -37.57 7.93
CA ALA A 169 0.67 -36.55 8.87
C ALA A 169 0.99 -35.12 8.39
N ILE A 170 2.19 -34.90 7.84
CA ILE A 170 2.57 -33.62 7.23
C ILE A 170 1.67 -33.28 6.03
N LYS A 171 1.32 -34.27 5.20
CA LYS A 171 0.38 -34.09 4.10
C LYS A 171 -1.01 -33.64 4.59
N SER A 172 -1.54 -34.28 5.62
CA SER A 172 -2.84 -33.91 6.22
C SER A 172 -2.85 -32.46 6.75
N GLU A 173 -1.74 -32.04 7.37
CA GLU A 173 -1.56 -30.66 7.80
C GLU A 173 -1.49 -29.69 6.59
N GLY A 174 -0.78 -30.05 5.53
CA GLY A 174 -0.75 -29.29 4.28
C GLY A 174 -2.14 -29.11 3.67
N GLU A 175 -2.94 -30.17 3.60
CA GLU A 175 -4.34 -30.13 3.13
C GLU A 175 -5.23 -29.24 4.01
N ARG A 176 -4.98 -29.20 5.33
CA ARG A 176 -5.68 -28.29 6.25
C ARG A 176 -5.34 -26.83 5.96
N ILE A 177 -4.06 -26.51 5.76
CA ILE A 177 -3.62 -25.15 5.41
C ILE A 177 -4.15 -24.73 4.04
N GLN A 178 -4.07 -25.62 3.04
CA GLN A 178 -4.59 -25.38 1.69
C GLN A 178 -6.08 -25.03 1.69
N ARG A 179 -6.92 -25.78 2.43
CA ARG A 179 -8.33 -25.43 2.62
C ARG A 179 -8.51 -24.06 3.26
N GLY A 180 -7.69 -23.73 4.25
CA GLY A 180 -7.70 -22.41 4.88
C GLY A 180 -7.37 -21.28 3.89
N ILE A 181 -6.43 -21.50 2.96
CA ILE A 181 -6.11 -20.54 1.88
C ILE A 181 -7.31 -20.41 0.94
N GLU A 182 -7.92 -21.51 0.53
CA GLU A 182 -9.08 -21.52 -0.36
C GLU A 182 -10.30 -20.83 0.26
N GLU A 183 -10.56 -21.02 1.55
CA GLU A 183 -11.65 -20.36 2.27
C GLU A 183 -11.37 -18.86 2.51
N ALA A 184 -10.11 -18.50 2.74
CA ALA A 184 -9.69 -17.10 2.91
C ALA A 184 -9.60 -16.35 1.58
N THR A 185 -9.52 -17.07 0.46
CA THR A 185 -9.53 -16.53 -0.89
C THR A 185 -10.96 -16.49 -1.42
N PRO A 186 -11.55 -15.31 -1.71
CA PRO A 186 -12.89 -15.27 -2.32
C PRO A 186 -12.91 -16.06 -3.64
N PRO A 187 -14.03 -16.71 -4.01
CA PRO A 187 -14.09 -17.64 -5.14
C PRO A 187 -13.58 -16.98 -6.43
N ALA A 188 -12.50 -17.57 -6.96
CA ALA A 188 -11.88 -17.14 -8.19
C ALA A 188 -12.81 -17.45 -9.38
N SER A 189 -13.18 -16.40 -10.12
CA SER A 189 -13.20 -16.55 -11.58
C SER A 189 -11.75 -16.81 -11.99
N ALA A 190 -11.40 -18.07 -12.25
CA ALA A 190 -10.05 -18.51 -12.63
C ALA A 190 -9.94 -18.59 -14.18
N PRO A 191 -8.74 -18.54 -14.79
CA PRO A 191 -7.64 -19.46 -14.48
C PRO A 191 -6.21 -18.88 -14.39
N GLY A 192 -5.38 -19.55 -13.57
CA GLY A 192 -3.91 -19.67 -13.72
C GLY A 192 -3.06 -18.48 -13.24
N PRO A 193 -1.78 -18.71 -12.88
CA PRO A 193 -0.90 -17.66 -12.34
C PRO A 193 -0.66 -16.62 -13.44
N ALA A 194 -1.45 -15.56 -13.41
CA ALA A 194 -1.35 -14.46 -14.33
C ALA A 194 -0.23 -13.49 -13.88
N PRO A 195 0.49 -12.91 -14.85
CA PRO A 195 1.69 -12.10 -14.63
C PRO A 195 1.38 -10.83 -13.82
N ILE A 196 2.45 -10.27 -13.23
CA ILE A 196 2.60 -8.89 -12.71
C ILE A 196 1.31 -8.08 -12.87
N THR A 197 0.59 -7.83 -11.78
CA THR A 197 -0.63 -7.03 -11.78
C THR A 197 -0.34 -5.64 -12.35
N THR A 198 -0.65 -5.50 -13.62
CA THR A 198 -0.87 -4.25 -14.34
C THR A 198 -2.30 -3.78 -14.05
N ASP A 199 -2.67 -3.65 -12.77
CA ASP A 199 -3.97 -3.07 -12.40
C ASP A 199 -3.91 -1.54 -12.56
N VAL A 200 -3.69 -1.10 -13.79
CA VAL A 200 -4.26 0.15 -14.26
C VAL A 200 -5.75 -0.15 -14.49
N PRO A 201 -6.69 0.58 -13.90
CA PRO A 201 -8.12 0.37 -14.14
C PRO A 201 -8.40 0.30 -15.65
N ALA A 202 -8.97 -0.82 -16.08
CA ALA A 202 -9.37 -1.00 -17.47
C ALA A 202 -10.58 -0.12 -17.77
N GLY A 203 -10.37 0.89 -18.64
CA GLY A 203 -11.44 1.56 -19.37
C GLY A 203 -11.93 2.88 -18.77
N PHE A 204 -11.75 3.94 -19.54
CA PHE A 204 -12.57 5.14 -19.45
C PHE A 204 -14.02 4.75 -19.78
N ALA A 205 -14.83 4.43 -18.78
CA ALA A 205 -16.26 4.64 -18.93
C ALA A 205 -16.49 6.15 -19.03
N ALA A 206 -17.51 6.57 -19.79
CA ALA A 206 -17.87 7.98 -19.92
C ALA A 206 -18.34 8.54 -18.56
N ILE A 207 -17.39 9.07 -17.79
CA ILE A 207 -17.61 9.88 -16.59
C ILE A 207 -18.09 11.26 -17.07
N PRO A 208 -18.93 11.99 -16.31
CA PRO A 208 -19.38 13.32 -16.72
C PRO A 208 -18.17 14.23 -17.02
N SER A 209 -17.89 14.42 -18.31
CA SER A 209 -16.85 15.32 -18.78
C SER A 209 -17.27 16.74 -18.40
N MET A 210 -16.40 17.48 -17.71
CA MET A 210 -16.52 18.94 -17.76
C MET A 210 -16.25 19.34 -19.20
N THR A 211 -17.31 19.57 -19.96
CA THR A 211 -17.32 19.77 -21.43
C THR A 211 -16.56 21.01 -21.89
N HIS A 212 -16.07 21.83 -20.96
CA HIS A 212 -15.25 23.00 -21.22
C HIS A 212 -14.13 23.06 -20.19
N ALA A 213 -12.89 23.31 -20.64
CA ALA A 213 -11.82 23.75 -19.75
C ALA A 213 -12.31 25.02 -19.03
N PRO A 214 -12.25 25.10 -17.69
CA PRO A 214 -12.69 26.32 -17.00
C PRO A 214 -11.84 27.49 -17.50
N THR A 215 -12.48 28.51 -18.05
CA THR A 215 -11.83 29.72 -18.59
C THR A 215 -11.50 30.74 -17.49
N GLY A 216 -11.59 30.35 -16.22
CA GLY A 216 -11.20 31.18 -15.08
C GLY A 216 -9.81 30.82 -14.58
N ASP A 217 -9.11 31.79 -13.97
CA ASP A 217 -7.75 31.63 -13.42
C ASP A 217 -7.64 30.51 -12.37
N ASP A 218 -8.77 30.07 -11.80
CA ASP A 218 -8.86 28.91 -10.90
C ASP A 218 -9.83 27.86 -11.45
N ILE A 219 -9.28 26.82 -12.09
CA ILE A 219 -10.03 25.66 -12.57
C ILE A 219 -10.68 24.83 -11.43
N PHE A 220 -10.35 25.11 -10.16
CA PHE A 220 -10.84 24.40 -8.98
C PHE A 220 -11.31 25.38 -7.88
N PRO A 221 -12.46 26.05 -8.04
CA PRO A 221 -12.92 27.12 -7.14
C PRO A 221 -13.34 26.62 -5.74
N SER A 222 -13.42 25.31 -5.50
CA SER A 222 -13.83 24.76 -4.20
C SER A 222 -13.08 23.47 -3.82
N ASN A 223 -13.01 23.19 -2.52
CA ASN A 223 -12.51 21.92 -1.98
C ASN A 223 -13.55 20.78 -2.04
N HIS A 224 -14.75 21.04 -2.58
CA HIS A 224 -15.79 20.03 -2.77
C HIS A 224 -15.63 19.41 -4.15
N TRP A 225 -15.22 18.14 -4.17
CA TRP A 225 -15.00 17.38 -5.38
C TRP A 225 -16.08 16.30 -5.54
N PRO A 226 -16.62 16.09 -6.75
CA PRO A 226 -17.38 14.89 -7.06
C PRO A 226 -16.57 13.63 -6.72
N ALA A 227 -17.25 12.51 -6.49
CA ALA A 227 -16.60 11.24 -6.22
C ALA A 227 -15.67 10.78 -7.36
N GLN A 228 -15.98 11.15 -8.60
CA GLN A 228 -15.13 10.90 -9.76
C GLN A 228 -15.07 12.17 -10.61
N VAL A 229 -13.87 12.55 -11.03
CA VAL A 229 -13.65 13.72 -11.89
C VAL A 229 -12.73 13.35 -13.03
N ALA A 230 -13.15 13.67 -14.25
CA ALA A 230 -12.26 13.70 -15.41
C ALA A 230 -12.06 15.16 -15.82
N LEU A 231 -10.81 15.62 -15.84
CA LEU A 231 -10.52 16.93 -16.41
C LEU A 231 -10.67 16.86 -17.94
N PRO A 232 -11.02 17.97 -18.62
CA PRO A 232 -10.89 18.02 -20.07
C PRO A 232 -9.41 18.02 -20.50
N PRO A 233 -9.07 17.71 -21.76
CA PRO A 233 -7.71 17.93 -22.24
C PRO A 233 -7.37 19.42 -22.22
N GLY A 234 -6.19 19.78 -21.72
CA GLY A 234 -5.81 21.20 -21.63
C GLY A 234 -4.44 21.47 -21.04
N ASN A 235 -4.09 22.76 -21.04
CA ASN A 235 -2.92 23.28 -20.35
C ASN A 235 -3.37 23.91 -19.03
N TYR A 236 -2.84 23.39 -17.93
CA TYR A 236 -3.23 23.71 -16.58
C TYR A 236 -2.08 24.35 -15.83
N LYS A 237 -2.35 25.50 -15.21
CA LYS A 237 -1.39 26.21 -14.36
C LYS A 237 -1.76 26.01 -12.90
N ILE A 238 -0.79 25.59 -12.08
CA ILE A 238 -0.97 25.28 -10.66
C ILE A 238 -0.38 26.43 -9.84
N GLU A 239 -1.24 27.29 -9.28
CA GLU A 239 -0.79 28.56 -8.67
C GLU A 239 -0.62 28.53 -7.15
N ARG A 240 -1.19 27.55 -6.46
CA ARG A 240 -1.07 27.42 -5.00
C ARG A 240 -1.14 25.96 -4.58
N THR A 241 -0.80 25.69 -3.31
CA THR A 241 -1.11 24.41 -2.69
C THR A 241 -2.62 24.12 -2.80
N ARG A 242 -2.96 22.95 -3.32
CA ARG A 242 -4.33 22.42 -3.42
C ARG A 242 -4.42 21.10 -2.69
N GLN A 243 -5.41 20.99 -1.80
CA GLN A 243 -5.79 19.71 -1.23
C GLN A 243 -6.97 19.15 -2.03
N ILE A 244 -6.75 18.00 -2.65
CA ILE A 244 -7.68 17.29 -3.49
C ILE A 244 -7.99 15.97 -2.75
N GLY A 245 -9.25 15.66 -2.48
CA GLY A 245 -9.57 14.36 -1.87
C GLY A 245 -10.62 14.31 -0.75
N GLU A 246 -11.31 15.39 -0.38
CA GLU A 246 -12.26 15.26 0.75
C GLU A 246 -13.40 14.27 0.48
N GLN A 247 -13.88 14.21 -0.77
CA GLN A 247 -14.90 13.26 -1.24
C GLN A 247 -14.53 12.54 -2.54
N LEU A 248 -13.42 12.96 -3.16
CA LEU A 248 -12.93 12.41 -4.42
C LEU A 248 -12.40 11.00 -4.21
N ARG A 249 -12.91 10.05 -4.99
CA ARG A 249 -12.38 8.68 -5.09
C ARG A 249 -11.45 8.52 -6.28
N GLU A 250 -11.70 9.23 -7.38
CA GLU A 250 -10.93 9.07 -8.61
C GLU A 250 -10.79 10.39 -9.39
N LEU A 251 -9.55 10.74 -9.78
CA LEU A 251 -9.22 11.84 -10.67
C LEU A 251 -8.55 11.30 -11.94
N LEU A 252 -9.16 11.54 -13.09
CA LEU A 252 -8.64 11.19 -14.40
C LEU A 252 -8.08 12.44 -15.08
N LEU A 253 -6.80 12.37 -15.45
CA LEU A 253 -6.12 13.38 -16.25
C LEU A 253 -6.03 12.85 -17.70
N PRO A 254 -6.70 13.47 -18.67
CA PRO A 254 -6.79 12.90 -20.00
C PRO A 254 -5.49 13.07 -20.81
N PRO A 255 -5.27 12.21 -21.81
CA PRO A 255 -4.16 12.31 -22.76
C PRO A 255 -3.97 13.70 -23.35
N GLY A 256 -2.70 14.07 -23.57
CA GLY A 256 -2.31 15.35 -24.16
C GLY A 256 -2.40 16.54 -23.22
N SER A 257 -2.79 16.35 -21.96
CA SER A 257 -2.84 17.43 -20.97
C SER A 257 -1.44 17.81 -20.48
N ALA A 258 -1.24 19.09 -20.17
CA ALA A 258 -0.01 19.58 -19.54
C ALA A 258 -0.34 20.33 -18.25
N PHE A 259 0.39 20.02 -17.18
CA PHE A 259 0.25 20.62 -15.86
C PHE A 259 1.56 21.29 -15.48
N ARG A 260 1.52 22.60 -15.21
CA ARG A 260 2.71 23.40 -14.91
C ARG A 260 2.57 24.15 -13.61
N GLY A 261 3.58 24.09 -12.76
CA GLY A 261 3.68 24.96 -11.59
C GLY A 261 3.79 26.42 -12.01
N ALA A 262 3.11 27.31 -11.28
CA ALA A 262 3.30 28.74 -11.43
C ALA A 262 4.62 29.21 -10.79
N ASP A 263 4.99 28.56 -9.68
CA ASP A 263 6.14 28.87 -8.84
C ASP A 263 6.57 27.64 -8.00
N ASP A 264 7.57 27.81 -7.15
CA ASP A 264 8.11 26.80 -6.22
C ASP A 264 7.14 26.41 -5.08
N ARG A 265 6.02 27.11 -4.93
CA ARG A 265 4.96 26.84 -3.94
C ARG A 265 3.75 26.13 -4.57
N ALA A 266 3.77 25.89 -5.87
CA ALA A 266 2.77 25.09 -6.56
C ALA A 266 2.79 23.65 -6.03
N ARG A 267 1.69 23.24 -5.39
CA ARG A 267 1.59 21.88 -4.81
C ARG A 267 0.20 21.30 -5.02
N TRP A 268 0.14 20.03 -5.34
CA TRP A 268 -1.08 19.22 -5.23
C TRP A 268 -0.91 18.20 -4.14
N LEU A 269 -1.87 18.10 -3.25
CA LEU A 269 -1.96 17.09 -2.22
C LEU A 269 -3.19 16.24 -2.49
N ILE A 270 -2.99 15.05 -3.02
CA ILE A 270 -4.01 14.03 -3.21
C ILE A 270 -4.10 13.22 -1.91
N GLY A 271 -5.29 13.07 -1.34
CA GLY A 271 -5.46 12.41 -0.03
C GLY A 271 -6.62 11.44 0.04
N LYS A 272 -6.77 10.82 1.23
CA LYS A 272 -7.95 10.06 1.69
C LYS A 272 -8.37 8.90 0.77
N GLY A 273 -7.41 8.11 0.31
CA GLY A 273 -7.66 6.91 -0.50
C GLY A 273 -8.02 7.18 -1.95
N ALA A 274 -7.95 8.45 -2.39
CA ALA A 274 -8.19 8.82 -3.77
C ALA A 274 -7.20 8.14 -4.73
N VAL A 275 -7.71 7.88 -5.93
CA VAL A 275 -6.94 7.35 -7.06
C VAL A 275 -6.72 8.48 -8.06
N LEU A 276 -5.49 8.69 -8.50
CA LEU A 276 -5.18 9.55 -9.64
C LEU A 276 -4.68 8.68 -10.78
N VAL A 277 -5.26 8.84 -11.96
CA VAL A 277 -4.80 8.17 -13.18
C VAL A 277 -4.49 9.22 -14.24
N ALA A 278 -3.29 9.13 -14.82
CA ALA A 278 -2.88 9.98 -15.93
C ALA A 278 -2.20 9.15 -17.02
N ARG A 279 -2.55 9.45 -18.26
CA ARG A 279 -1.93 8.87 -19.45
C ARG A 279 -1.45 9.96 -20.38
N GLU A 280 -0.30 9.79 -21.00
CA GLU A 280 0.20 10.70 -22.06
C GLU A 280 0.14 12.18 -21.65
N ALA A 281 0.39 12.47 -20.37
CA ALA A 281 0.30 13.80 -19.79
C ALA A 281 1.69 14.33 -19.44
N LYS A 282 1.83 15.66 -19.40
CA LYS A 282 3.08 16.35 -19.07
C LYS A 282 2.97 17.09 -17.74
N PHE A 283 3.98 16.97 -16.90
CA PHE A 283 4.06 17.60 -15.58
C PHE A 283 5.38 18.37 -15.46
N ASP A 284 5.31 19.66 -15.11
CA ASP A 284 6.47 20.56 -15.10
C ASP A 284 6.47 21.48 -13.87
N GLY A 285 7.53 21.41 -13.05
CA GLY A 285 7.85 22.45 -12.09
C GLY A 285 6.91 22.60 -10.88
N PHE A 286 6.31 21.52 -10.36
CA PHE A 286 5.51 21.58 -9.13
C PHE A 286 5.62 20.34 -8.25
N THR A 287 5.11 20.41 -7.02
CA THR A 287 5.09 19.26 -6.09
C THR A 287 3.76 18.51 -6.19
N LEU A 288 3.80 17.20 -6.38
CA LEU A 288 2.65 16.31 -6.26
C LEU A 288 2.83 15.40 -5.05
N LEU A 289 1.90 15.45 -4.11
CA LEU A 289 1.97 14.74 -2.85
C LEU A 289 0.79 13.78 -2.73
N GLY A 290 1.05 12.58 -2.24
CA GLY A 290 0.04 11.57 -1.88
C GLY A 290 -0.04 11.43 -0.36
N ASP A 291 -1.24 11.30 0.20
CA ASP A 291 -1.46 11.05 1.62
C ASP A 291 -2.61 10.04 1.84
N LEU A 292 -2.64 9.38 3.01
CA LEU A 292 -3.73 8.50 3.47
C LEU A 292 -4.19 7.42 2.45
N SER A 293 -3.32 6.47 2.14
CA SER A 293 -3.59 5.31 1.26
C SER A 293 -3.96 5.65 -0.20
N THR A 294 -3.41 6.75 -0.73
CA THR A 294 -3.62 7.16 -2.11
C THR A 294 -2.87 6.28 -3.10
N ARG A 295 -3.41 6.17 -4.31
CA ARG A 295 -2.81 5.45 -5.43
C ARG A 295 -2.72 6.36 -6.64
N LEU A 296 -1.52 6.52 -7.18
CA LEU A 296 -1.25 7.39 -8.31
C LEU A 296 -0.61 6.58 -9.44
N PHE A 297 -1.27 6.58 -10.59
CA PHE A 297 -0.94 5.77 -11.75
C PHE A 297 -0.61 6.68 -12.93
N PHE A 298 0.59 6.49 -13.48
CA PHE A 298 1.10 7.27 -14.60
C PHE A 298 1.60 6.32 -15.69
N GLU A 299 1.10 6.52 -16.91
CA GLU A 299 1.48 5.71 -18.06
C GLU A 299 1.82 6.64 -19.24
N GLN A 300 3.01 6.48 -19.82
CA GLN A 300 3.49 7.31 -20.93
C GLN A 300 3.50 8.83 -20.64
N CYS A 301 3.70 9.19 -19.37
CA CYS A 301 3.74 10.58 -18.94
C CYS A 301 5.17 11.14 -18.95
N GLU A 302 5.28 12.47 -19.06
CA GLU A 302 6.55 13.20 -18.98
C GLU A 302 6.57 14.06 -17.71
N PHE A 303 7.64 13.95 -16.92
CA PHE A 303 7.87 14.72 -15.70
C PHE A 303 9.17 15.49 -15.84
N LYS A 304 9.12 16.79 -15.58
CA LYS A 304 10.27 17.67 -15.60
C LYS A 304 10.29 18.53 -14.35
N ASP A 305 11.41 18.50 -13.61
CA ASP A 305 11.62 19.35 -12.43
C ASP A 305 10.45 19.25 -11.43
N MET A 306 9.97 18.03 -11.23
CA MET A 306 8.81 17.72 -10.38
C MET A 306 9.27 17.19 -9.03
N ASN A 307 8.48 17.38 -7.98
CA ASN A 307 8.73 16.68 -6.71
C ASN A 307 7.53 15.83 -6.34
N VAL A 308 7.72 14.51 -6.28
CA VAL A 308 6.73 13.53 -5.80
C VAL A 308 7.08 13.09 -4.39
N GLY A 309 6.08 12.84 -3.57
CA GLY A 309 6.34 12.45 -2.18
C GLY A 309 5.11 12.19 -1.35
N LYS A 310 5.34 11.79 -0.09
CA LYS A 310 4.28 11.72 0.91
C LYS A 310 3.96 13.12 1.44
N GLY A 311 2.68 13.48 1.47
CA GLY A 311 2.18 14.72 2.08
C GLY A 311 1.46 14.49 3.41
N GLY A 312 0.98 15.58 4.02
CA GLY A 312 0.11 15.54 5.20
C GLY A 312 0.78 15.15 6.53
N GLY A 313 0.10 15.43 7.64
CA GLY A 313 0.60 15.27 9.00
C GLY A 313 0.27 13.92 9.67
N TRP A 314 -0.42 13.03 8.97
CA TRP A 314 -0.83 11.73 9.52
C TRP A 314 0.14 10.63 9.09
N PHE A 315 0.41 9.70 10.00
CA PHE A 315 1.35 8.59 9.81
C PHE A 315 0.65 7.28 10.21
N GLY A 316 0.78 6.25 9.37
CA GLY A 316 0.06 4.98 9.42
C GLY A 316 0.83 3.84 8.74
N GLY A 317 0.13 2.78 8.31
CA GLY A 317 0.70 1.54 7.76
C GLY A 317 1.58 1.69 6.50
N ARG A 318 2.20 0.59 6.04
CA ARG A 318 3.15 0.58 4.91
C ARG A 318 2.52 1.12 3.60
N PHE A 319 3.31 1.91 2.88
CA PHE A 319 3.01 2.57 1.61
C PHE A 319 1.73 3.42 1.64
N MET A 320 1.71 4.44 2.49
CA MET A 320 0.58 5.39 2.59
C MET A 320 0.33 6.17 1.29
N SER A 321 1.36 6.37 0.49
CA SER A 321 1.25 6.87 -0.88
C SER A 321 1.89 5.85 -1.81
N ARG A 322 1.15 5.44 -2.83
CA ARG A 322 1.55 4.39 -3.77
C ARG A 322 1.60 4.95 -5.18
N TRP A 323 2.78 4.89 -5.76
CA TRP A 323 3.10 5.54 -7.03
C TRP A 323 3.51 4.49 -8.04
N GLN A 324 2.87 4.48 -9.21
CA GLN A 324 3.23 3.62 -10.31
C GLN A 324 3.52 4.45 -11.56
N PHE A 325 4.70 4.24 -12.13
CA PHE A 325 5.15 4.86 -13.38
C PHE A 325 5.45 3.77 -14.40
N ARG A 326 4.85 3.88 -15.59
CA ARG A 326 5.04 2.95 -16.69
C ARG A 326 5.32 3.71 -17.97
N ASP A 327 6.39 3.33 -18.67
CA ASP A 327 6.76 3.95 -19.95
C ASP A 327 6.92 5.49 -19.86
N CYS A 328 7.24 6.01 -18.67
CA CYS A 328 7.33 7.44 -18.39
C CYS A 328 8.74 7.99 -18.65
N ARG A 329 8.83 9.30 -18.91
CA ARG A 329 10.10 10.06 -18.93
C ARG A 329 10.16 11.00 -17.74
N ILE A 330 11.24 10.96 -16.99
CA ILE A 330 11.44 11.74 -15.76
C ILE A 330 12.78 12.46 -15.87
N ALA A 331 12.80 13.79 -15.68
CA ALA A 331 14.02 14.57 -15.79
C ALA A 331 14.14 15.66 -14.71
N GLY A 332 15.35 15.84 -14.19
CA GLY A 332 15.67 16.88 -13.21
C GLY A 332 15.27 16.50 -11.79
N SER A 333 14.50 17.34 -11.11
CA SER A 333 13.95 16.96 -9.79
C SER A 333 12.91 15.85 -9.92
N PHE A 334 12.86 14.94 -8.93
CA PHE A 334 11.82 13.90 -8.88
C PHE A 334 11.35 13.54 -7.46
N ILE A 335 12.21 13.03 -6.58
CA ILE A 335 11.83 12.61 -5.22
C ILE A 335 12.62 13.46 -4.22
N GLU A 336 11.94 14.20 -3.35
CA GLU A 336 12.61 15.04 -2.35
C GLU A 336 13.01 14.23 -1.10
N LYS A 337 12.10 13.36 -0.63
CA LYS A 337 12.30 12.50 0.54
C LYS A 337 11.68 11.15 0.29
N TRP A 338 12.40 10.09 0.67
CA TRP A 338 11.93 8.73 0.50
C TRP A 338 12.00 7.98 1.83
N ASN A 339 10.84 7.59 2.34
CA ASN A 339 10.72 6.73 3.51
C ASN A 339 9.98 5.45 3.12
N SER A 340 10.54 4.27 3.44
CA SER A 340 10.03 2.96 3.02
C SER A 340 8.59 2.69 3.46
N LYS A 341 8.19 3.21 4.64
CA LYS A 341 6.85 3.02 5.20
C LYS A 341 5.81 3.95 4.58
N HIS A 342 6.20 5.13 4.12
CA HIS A 342 5.24 6.15 3.70
C HIS A 342 5.12 6.31 2.18
N PHE A 343 6.17 5.95 1.45
CA PHE A 343 6.29 6.18 0.02
C PHE A 343 6.63 4.87 -0.71
N GLY A 344 5.63 4.33 -1.41
CA GLY A 344 5.80 3.19 -2.29
C GLY A 344 5.97 3.64 -3.74
N LEU A 345 7.01 3.15 -4.41
CA LEU A 345 7.32 3.40 -5.81
C LEU A 345 7.40 2.09 -6.59
N GLN A 346 6.63 2.03 -7.67
CA GLN A 346 6.84 1.12 -8.79
C GLN A 346 7.21 1.93 -10.03
N MET A 347 8.29 1.53 -10.70
CA MET A 347 8.70 2.13 -11.96
C MET A 347 9.12 1.04 -12.95
N VAL A 348 8.50 1.03 -14.12
CA VAL A 348 8.72 0.01 -15.14
C VAL A 348 8.89 0.67 -16.51
N ASN A 349 9.89 0.26 -17.27
CA ASN A 349 10.12 0.74 -18.64
C ASN A 349 10.30 2.27 -18.76
N CYS A 350 10.83 2.93 -17.72
CA CYS A 350 10.94 4.38 -17.72
C CYS A 350 12.30 4.85 -18.25
N HIS A 351 12.39 6.15 -18.53
CA HIS A 351 13.65 6.86 -18.75
C HIS A 351 13.81 7.95 -17.70
N VAL A 352 14.92 7.93 -16.96
CA VAL A 352 15.19 8.85 -15.85
C VAL A 352 16.51 9.57 -16.12
N GLU A 353 16.49 10.89 -16.14
CA GLU A 353 17.64 11.69 -16.54
C GLU A 353 17.94 12.83 -15.55
N ARG A 354 19.21 13.01 -15.16
CA ARG A 354 19.65 14.10 -14.25
C ARG A 354 18.90 14.15 -12.91
N VAL A 355 18.53 12.99 -12.36
CA VAL A 355 17.89 12.90 -11.05
C VAL A 355 18.95 12.58 -9.98
N GLU A 356 18.97 13.37 -8.91
CA GLU A 356 19.69 13.04 -7.68
C GLU A 356 18.70 12.39 -6.70
N PHE A 357 18.84 11.08 -6.49
CA PHE A 357 17.94 10.36 -5.60
C PHE A 357 18.35 10.54 -4.12
N PRO A 358 17.39 10.77 -3.21
CA PRO A 358 17.66 10.71 -1.78
C PRO A 358 17.87 9.25 -1.34
N SER A 359 18.60 9.08 -0.25
CA SER A 359 18.62 7.81 0.48
C SER A 359 17.23 7.44 0.98
N ILE A 360 16.94 6.15 1.01
CA ILE A 360 15.69 5.62 1.56
C ILE A 360 15.85 5.49 3.07
N GLU A 361 14.99 6.19 3.79
CA GLU A 361 14.85 6.04 5.23
C GLU A 361 14.01 4.79 5.53
N TYR A 362 14.66 3.77 6.07
CA TYR A 362 14.00 2.58 6.59
C TYR A 362 13.60 2.78 8.05
N GLU A 363 12.42 2.28 8.43
CA GLU A 363 12.01 2.23 9.83
C GLU A 363 12.81 1.18 10.59
N LYS A 364 12.86 1.30 11.93
CA LYS A 364 13.70 0.44 12.79
C LYS A 364 13.45 -1.06 12.58
N ASP A 365 12.22 -1.42 12.23
CA ASP A 365 11.77 -2.79 12.03
C ASP A 365 11.61 -3.15 10.54
N ASP A 366 11.93 -2.25 9.60
CA ASP A 366 11.90 -2.52 8.17
C ASP A 366 13.29 -3.00 7.72
N GLU A 367 13.36 -4.22 7.22
CA GLU A 367 14.58 -4.73 6.60
C GLU A 367 14.65 -4.32 5.12
N PRO A 368 15.74 -3.70 4.64
CA PRO A 368 15.91 -3.35 3.24
C PRO A 368 15.67 -4.54 2.29
N SER A 369 16.03 -5.75 2.73
CA SER A 369 15.82 -6.98 1.97
C SER A 369 14.39 -7.47 1.87
N GLU A 370 13.53 -7.13 2.82
CA GLU A 370 12.11 -7.42 2.73
C GLU A 370 11.37 -6.38 1.87
N VAL A 371 11.84 -5.13 1.89
CA VAL A 371 11.24 -4.05 1.13
C VAL A 371 11.62 -4.15 -0.35
N ALA A 372 12.90 -4.42 -0.64
CA ALA A 372 13.43 -4.34 -1.99
C ALA A 372 12.91 -5.45 -2.92
N GLY A 373 12.21 -5.05 -3.99
CA GLY A 373 11.69 -5.97 -5.00
C GLY A 373 10.36 -6.63 -4.63
N GLN A 374 9.73 -6.19 -3.53
CA GLN A 374 8.38 -6.62 -3.13
C GLN A 374 7.35 -5.48 -3.28
N ASP A 375 6.09 -5.85 -3.47
CA ASP A 375 4.91 -4.98 -3.46
C ASP A 375 5.12 -3.63 -4.18
N TRP A 376 5.38 -2.55 -3.43
CA TRP A 376 5.47 -1.16 -3.89
C TRP A 376 6.88 -0.57 -3.75
N ALA A 377 7.94 -1.37 -3.80
CA ALA A 377 9.31 -0.87 -3.79
C ALA A 377 10.15 -1.59 -4.85
N MET A 378 9.91 -1.22 -6.10
CA MET A 378 10.45 -1.94 -7.26
C MET A 378 10.69 -1.00 -8.44
N VAL A 379 11.86 -1.12 -9.05
CA VAL A 379 12.17 -0.48 -10.33
C VAL A 379 12.72 -1.51 -11.29
N ARG A 380 12.14 -1.62 -12.48
CA ARG A 380 12.52 -2.62 -13.49
C ARG A 380 12.64 -2.05 -14.88
N ASN A 381 13.57 -2.61 -15.66
CA ASN A 381 13.77 -2.28 -17.08
C ASN A 381 13.79 -0.76 -17.34
N THR A 382 14.43 -0.01 -16.45
CA THR A 382 14.44 1.45 -16.50
C THR A 382 15.83 1.93 -16.86
N HIS A 383 15.89 2.89 -17.78
CA HIS A 383 17.14 3.49 -18.23
C HIS A 383 17.42 4.79 -17.46
N PHE A 384 18.54 4.83 -16.77
CA PHE A 384 19.01 5.98 -16.00
C PHE A 384 20.19 6.65 -16.72
N ARG A 385 20.16 7.97 -16.82
CA ARG A 385 21.24 8.75 -17.40
C ARG A 385 21.62 9.96 -16.55
N LYS A 386 22.92 10.11 -16.25
CA LYS A 386 23.45 11.23 -15.44
C LYS A 386 22.78 11.37 -14.07
N CYS A 387 22.37 10.25 -13.47
CA CYS A 387 21.71 10.21 -12.17
C CYS A 387 22.73 9.99 -11.04
N VAL A 388 22.38 10.43 -9.83
CA VAL A 388 23.09 10.09 -8.60
C VAL A 388 22.25 9.10 -7.80
N ILE A 389 22.81 7.93 -7.50
CA ILE A 389 22.07 6.78 -6.99
C ILE A 389 22.73 6.26 -5.69
N PRO A 390 22.07 6.38 -4.53
CA PRO A 390 22.55 5.80 -3.28
C PRO A 390 22.33 4.28 -3.22
N VAL A 391 23.07 3.58 -2.36
CA VAL A 391 22.98 2.11 -2.20
C VAL A 391 21.56 1.65 -1.85
N SER A 392 20.83 2.40 -1.04
CA SER A 392 19.45 2.10 -0.66
C SER A 392 18.53 2.03 -1.88
N VAL A 393 18.65 3.00 -2.79
CA VAL A 393 17.84 3.04 -4.03
C VAL A 393 18.31 1.94 -4.97
N LEU A 394 19.61 1.72 -5.07
CA LEU A 394 20.19 0.64 -5.87
C LEU A 394 19.61 -0.74 -5.52
N SER A 395 19.29 -0.97 -4.24
CA SER A 395 18.67 -2.22 -3.80
C SER A 395 17.31 -2.51 -4.45
N LEU A 396 16.59 -1.48 -4.92
CA LEU A 396 15.28 -1.60 -5.58
C LEU A 396 15.37 -1.86 -7.09
N LEU A 397 16.54 -1.61 -7.70
CA LEU A 397 16.70 -1.55 -9.16
C LEU A 397 17.08 -2.92 -9.71
N ASP A 398 16.21 -3.50 -10.51
CA ASP A 398 16.39 -4.82 -11.10
C ASP A 398 16.35 -4.74 -12.63
N ASP A 399 17.34 -5.35 -13.29
CA ASP A 399 17.54 -5.30 -14.74
C ASP A 399 17.43 -3.88 -15.34
N CYS A 400 18.21 -2.94 -14.79
CA CYS A 400 18.22 -1.55 -15.21
C CYS A 400 19.53 -1.19 -15.94
N THR A 401 19.46 -0.18 -16.80
CA THR A 401 20.61 0.31 -17.58
C THR A 401 21.02 1.70 -17.10
N PHE A 402 22.32 1.98 -17.05
CA PHE A 402 22.88 3.21 -16.50
C PHE A 402 23.94 3.81 -17.42
N GLU A 403 23.78 5.07 -17.80
CA GLU A 403 24.72 5.84 -18.62
C GLU A 403 25.19 7.09 -17.86
N GLU A 404 26.49 7.30 -17.72
CA GLU A 404 27.06 8.49 -17.08
C GLU A 404 26.58 8.72 -15.61
N CYS A 405 26.12 7.67 -14.92
CA CYS A 405 25.59 7.76 -13.55
C CYS A 405 26.69 7.72 -12.48
N ARG A 406 26.38 8.21 -11.28
CA ARG A 406 27.25 8.13 -10.10
C ARG A 406 26.55 7.35 -8.98
N PHE A 407 27.19 6.29 -8.50
CA PHE A 407 26.72 5.52 -7.35
C PHE A 407 27.44 5.98 -6.08
N ILE A 408 26.70 6.21 -4.99
CA ILE A 408 27.24 6.77 -3.73
C ILE A 408 26.81 5.96 -2.51
N ASP A 409 27.56 6.06 -1.41
CA ASP A 409 27.15 5.52 -0.11
C ASP A 409 25.91 6.24 0.45
N ASP A 410 25.10 5.51 1.23
CA ASP A 410 24.09 6.12 2.09
C ASP A 410 24.75 6.83 3.29
N PRO A 411 24.12 7.89 3.85
CA PRO A 411 24.60 8.55 5.07
C PRO A 411 24.65 7.60 6.28
N VAL A 412 23.76 6.62 6.32
CA VAL A 412 23.67 5.60 7.37
C VAL A 412 23.97 4.24 6.75
N PRO A 413 24.91 3.44 7.30
CA PRO A 413 25.19 2.11 6.80
C PRO A 413 23.95 1.22 6.82
N LEU A 414 23.69 0.54 5.70
CA LEU A 414 22.58 -0.40 5.57
C LEU A 414 22.99 -1.80 6.04
N VAL A 415 22.06 -2.49 6.70
CA VAL A 415 22.18 -3.91 7.07
C VAL A 415 21.09 -4.68 6.35
N PHE A 416 21.50 -5.74 5.63
CA PHE A 416 20.62 -6.62 4.88
C PHE A 416 20.61 -7.96 5.61
N ALA A 417 19.44 -8.45 6.00
CA ALA A 417 19.33 -9.71 6.75
C ALA A 417 19.32 -10.95 5.84
N SER A 418 18.97 -10.76 4.57
CA SER A 418 19.01 -11.80 3.56
C SER A 418 19.70 -11.33 2.30
N LYS A 419 20.27 -12.30 1.58
CA LYS A 419 21.02 -12.05 0.36
C LYS A 419 20.13 -11.46 -0.72
N ILE A 420 20.53 -10.32 -1.26
CA ILE A 420 19.94 -9.71 -2.44
C ILE A 420 20.98 -9.67 -3.56
N THR A 421 20.56 -10.01 -4.77
CA THR A 421 21.36 -9.81 -5.98
C THR A 421 20.66 -8.85 -6.93
N ARG A 422 21.40 -7.91 -7.52
CA ARG A 422 20.92 -7.00 -8.57
C ARG A 422 21.85 -7.00 -9.77
N THR A 423 21.26 -7.07 -10.96
CA THR A 423 21.98 -6.95 -12.23
C THR A 423 21.89 -5.51 -12.73
N LEU A 424 23.05 -4.90 -13.01
CA LEU A 424 23.15 -3.56 -13.59
C LEU A 424 23.90 -3.63 -14.92
N HIS A 425 23.41 -2.92 -15.92
CA HIS A 425 24.12 -2.72 -17.19
C HIS A 425 24.67 -1.30 -17.25
N LEU A 426 25.98 -1.14 -17.35
CA LEU A 426 26.67 0.14 -17.12
C LEU A 426 27.40 0.63 -18.38
N ALA A 427 27.33 1.95 -18.62
CA ALA A 427 28.14 2.69 -19.58
C ALA A 427 28.65 3.99 -18.90
N ASP A 428 29.97 4.21 -18.89
CA ASP A 428 30.62 5.43 -18.38
C ASP A 428 30.19 5.87 -16.96
N CYS A 429 29.88 4.91 -16.09
CA CYS A 429 29.42 5.18 -14.72
C CYS A 429 30.57 5.28 -13.72
N ARG A 430 30.39 6.12 -12.69
CA ARG A 430 31.31 6.26 -11.55
C ARG A 430 30.80 5.53 -10.31
N TRP A 431 31.70 4.86 -9.61
CA TRP A 431 31.40 4.07 -8.43
C TRP A 431 32.13 4.63 -7.20
N ASP A 432 31.44 5.46 -6.44
CA ASP A 432 31.98 6.17 -5.26
C ASP A 432 31.48 5.54 -3.93
N ILE A 433 31.05 4.27 -3.98
CA ILE A 433 30.63 3.48 -2.80
C ILE A 433 31.87 2.87 -2.15
N LYS A 434 32.06 3.09 -0.85
CA LYS A 434 33.21 2.57 -0.08
C LYS A 434 33.13 1.06 0.12
N ALA A 435 31.95 0.57 0.52
CA ALA A 435 31.71 -0.85 0.74
C ALA A 435 30.21 -1.15 0.58
N LEU A 436 29.89 -2.23 -0.14
CA LEU A 436 28.53 -2.76 -0.16
C LEU A 436 28.30 -3.60 1.11
N PRO A 437 27.06 -3.64 1.63
CA PRO A 437 26.67 -4.60 2.66
C PRO A 437 26.96 -6.04 2.22
N ALA A 438 27.38 -6.90 3.15
CA ALA A 438 27.84 -8.26 2.84
C ALA A 438 26.79 -9.10 2.07
N GLU A 439 25.52 -8.94 2.45
CA GLU A 439 24.39 -9.64 1.82
C GLU A 439 23.88 -8.96 0.54
N PHE A 440 24.46 -7.83 0.12
CA PHE A 440 24.05 -7.14 -1.09
C PHE A 440 25.07 -7.33 -2.22
N VAL A 441 24.69 -8.16 -3.20
CA VAL A 441 25.50 -8.49 -4.37
C VAL A 441 25.04 -7.68 -5.57
N VAL A 442 25.98 -7.02 -6.23
CA VAL A 442 25.75 -6.27 -7.47
C VAL A 442 26.54 -6.92 -8.61
N GLU A 443 25.81 -7.50 -9.57
CA GLU A 443 26.37 -8.01 -10.82
C GLU A 443 26.43 -6.87 -11.84
N ARG A 444 27.64 -6.51 -12.25
CA ARG A 444 27.87 -5.44 -13.22
C ARG A 444 28.12 -6.04 -14.60
N LYS A 445 27.32 -5.63 -15.56
CA LYS A 445 27.42 -6.01 -16.97
C LYS A 445 27.72 -4.76 -17.79
N GLU A 446 28.49 -4.91 -18.85
CA GLU A 446 28.72 -3.84 -19.81
C GLU A 446 27.46 -3.65 -20.67
N MET A 447 27.04 -2.41 -20.85
CA MET A 447 25.92 -2.10 -21.75
C MET A 447 26.37 -2.35 -23.18
N ARG A 448 25.67 -3.23 -23.90
CA ARG A 448 25.97 -3.59 -25.29
C ARG A 448 25.25 -2.69 -26.29
#